data_AF-A0A1Y3AVF7-F1
#
_entry.id   AF-A0A1Y3AVF7-F1
#
_cell.length_a   1.000
_cell.length_b   1.000
_cell.length_c   1.000
_cell.angle_alpha   90.00
_cell.angle_beta   90.00
_cell.angle_gamma   90.00
#
_symmetry.space_group_name_H-M   'P 1'
#
loop_
_entity.id
_entity.type
_entity.pdbx_description
1 polymer ?
#
loop_
_entity_poly.entity_id
_entity_poly.type
_entity_poly.pdbx_seq_one_letter_code
_entity_poly.pdbx_strand_id
1 'polypeptide(L)' 'MMGFEDSEFDFDRTEMKYDSTGMFHWCPAKLIEDCVLDRNQAAMTVLNGHVVVCLFADPDSPLIGLRNLVMPLR' A
#
# COMPACT_ATOMS: atom_id res chain seq x y z
N MET A 1 -42.76 24.88 0.53
CA MET A 1 -41.59 25.25 -0.28
C MET A 1 -40.52 24.22 0.03
N MET A 2 -40.41 23.21 -0.83
CA MET A 2 -39.50 22.07 -0.63
C MET A 2 -38.12 22.52 -1.12
N GLY A 3 -37.17 22.64 -0.20
CA GLY A 3 -35.78 22.94 -0.54
C GLY A 3 -35.19 21.76 -1.29
N PHE A 4 -34.73 22.01 -2.52
CA PHE A 4 -33.86 21.08 -3.22
C PHE A 4 -32.50 21.15 -2.51
N GLU A 5 -32.12 20.06 -1.85
CA GLU A 5 -30.74 19.88 -1.37
C GLU A 5 -29.88 19.63 -2.61
N ASP A 6 -29.11 20.65 -3.01
CA ASP A 6 -28.04 20.48 -3.98
C ASP A 6 -27.08 19.42 -3.44
N SER A 7 -27.01 18.31 -4.17
CA SER A 7 -26.07 17.23 -3.94
C SER A 7 -24.65 17.75 -4.14
N GLU A 8 -23.98 18.16 -3.06
CA GLU A 8 -22.53 18.26 -3.04
C GLU A 8 -21.98 16.84 -3.19
N PHE A 9 -21.68 16.46 -4.43
CA PHE A 9 -20.79 15.34 -4.71
C PHE A 9 -19.46 15.66 -4.04
N ASP A 10 -19.23 15.05 -2.90
CA ASP A 10 -17.99 15.10 -2.10
C ASP A 10 -16.83 14.50 -2.92
N PHE A 11 -16.26 15.33 -3.81
CA PHE A 11 -15.16 14.96 -4.70
C PHE A 11 -13.88 14.62 -3.93
N ASP A 12 -13.76 15.09 -2.68
CA ASP A 12 -12.66 14.83 -1.75
C ASP A 12 -12.64 13.39 -1.21
N ARG A 13 -13.69 12.59 -1.47
CA ARG A 13 -13.76 11.18 -1.05
C ARG A 13 -13.40 10.15 -2.10
N THR A 14 -12.99 10.57 -3.30
CA THR A 14 -12.39 9.63 -4.26
C THR A 14 -10.92 9.37 -3.88
N GLU A 15 -10.70 8.66 -2.77
CA GLU A 15 -9.40 8.03 -2.53
C GLU A 15 -9.06 7.19 -3.77
N MET A 16 -8.04 7.60 -4.53
CA MET A 16 -7.50 6.80 -5.61
C MET A 16 -6.95 5.51 -4.99
N LYS A 17 -7.74 4.44 -5.06
CA LYS A 17 -7.41 3.11 -4.51
C LYS A 17 -6.76 2.20 -5.53
N TYR A 18 -6.79 2.59 -6.80
CA TYR A 18 -6.31 1.79 -7.91
C TYR A 18 -5.40 2.61 -8.81
N ASP A 19 -4.53 1.91 -9.53
CA ASP A 19 -3.68 2.52 -10.54
C ASP A 19 -4.52 3.04 -11.72
N SER A 20 -3.88 3.77 -12.64
CA SER A 20 -4.56 4.35 -13.81
C SER A 20 -5.24 3.33 -14.73
N THR A 21 -4.83 2.06 -14.68
CA THR A 21 -5.47 0.99 -15.47
C THR A 21 -6.63 0.32 -14.74
N GLY A 22 -6.77 0.54 -13.43
CA GLY A 22 -7.77 -0.12 -12.59
C GLY A 22 -7.45 -1.57 -12.25
N MET A 23 -6.21 -2.02 -12.45
CA MET A 23 -5.80 -3.42 -12.32
C MET A 23 -5.19 -3.77 -10.95
N PHE A 24 -4.51 -2.81 -10.32
CA PHE A 24 -3.78 -3.03 -9.07
C PHE A 24 -4.17 -1.99 -8.03
N HIS A 25 -4.16 -2.37 -6.75
CA HIS A 25 -4.28 -1.42 -5.65
C HIS A 25 -3.10 -0.44 -5.67
N TRP A 26 -3.42 0.85 -5.54
CA TRP A 26 -2.45 1.93 -5.56
C TRP A 26 -2.48 2.71 -4.25
N CYS A 27 -1.32 3.26 -3.89
CA CYS A 27 -1.19 4.20 -2.80
C CYS A 27 -0.19 5.31 -3.18
N PRO A 28 -0.28 6.48 -2.52
CA PRO A 28 0.74 7.52 -2.67
C PRO A 28 2.13 7.01 -2.30
N ALA A 29 3.16 7.60 -2.91
CA ALA A 29 4.55 7.28 -2.59
C ALA A 29 4.84 7.54 -1.10
N LYS A 30 5.53 6.59 -0.47
CA LYS A 30 5.97 6.66 0.93
C LYS A 30 7.48 6.55 1.01
N LEU A 31 8.06 7.20 2.01
CA LEU A 31 9.47 7.01 2.34
C LEU A 31 9.68 5.61 2.90
N ILE A 32 10.88 5.06 2.71
CA ILE A 32 11.18 3.70 3.19
C ILE A 32 11.18 3.67 4.73
N GLU A 33 11.65 4.75 5.35
CA GLU A 33 11.74 4.94 6.79
C GLU A 33 10.36 4.84 7.46
N ASP A 34 9.31 5.31 6.79
CA ASP A 34 7.92 5.22 7.28
C ASP A 34 7.37 3.79 7.25
N CYS A 35 8.02 2.90 6.49
CA CYS A 35 7.58 1.51 6.30
C CYS A 35 8.47 0.50 7.04
N VAL A 36 9.60 0.94 7.61
CA VAL A 36 10.52 0.08 8.37
C VAL A 36 10.05 -0.01 9.82
N LEU A 37 10.00 -1.24 10.33
CA LEU A 37 9.72 -1.52 11.74
C LEU A 37 10.95 -2.11 12.41
N ASP A 38 11.26 -1.61 13.61
CA ASP A 38 12.18 -2.29 14.50
C ASP A 38 11.52 -3.52 15.16
N ARG A 39 12.31 -4.27 15.93
CA ARG A 39 11.86 -5.49 16.60
C ARG A 39 10.70 -5.26 17.56
N ASN A 40 10.70 -4.15 18.29
CA ASN A 40 9.67 -3.86 19.29
C ASN A 40 8.38 -3.43 18.60
N GLN A 41 8.47 -2.59 17.58
CA GLN A 41 7.34 -2.16 16.76
C GLN A 41 6.67 -3.35 16.05
N ALA A 42 7.47 -4.25 15.48
CA ALA A 42 6.96 -5.48 14.86
C ALA A 42 6.26 -6.39 15.89
N ALA A 43 6.80 -6.52 17.11
CA ALA A 43 6.20 -7.33 18.17
C ALA A 43 4.89 -6.73 18.72
N MET A 44 4.74 -5.41 18.72
CA MET A 44 3.50 -4.73 19.10
C MET A 44 2.44 -4.74 17.99
N THR A 45 2.85 -4.94 16.74
CA THR A 45 1.94 -4.98 15.59
C THR A 45 1.33 -6.37 15.47
N VAL A 46 0.01 -6.48 15.61
CA VAL A 46 -0.69 -7.76 15.43
C VAL A 46 -0.77 -8.09 13.93
N LEU A 47 0.16 -8.93 13.46
CA LEU A 47 0.18 -9.43 12.09
C LEU A 47 -0.38 -10.86 12.06
N ASN A 48 -1.59 -11.04 11.55
CA ASN A 48 -2.22 -12.35 11.35
C ASN A 48 -2.67 -12.49 9.88
N GLY A 49 -2.48 -13.67 9.29
CA GLY A 49 -2.80 -13.89 7.86
C GLY A 49 -1.94 -13.05 6.91
N HIS A 50 -0.67 -12.82 7.26
CA HIS A 50 0.26 -12.00 6.47
C HIS A 50 1.31 -12.87 5.75
N VAL A 51 1.92 -12.31 4.71
CA VAL A 51 3.00 -12.95 3.95
C VAL A 51 4.34 -12.45 4.46
N VAL A 52 5.25 -13.38 4.79
CA VAL A 52 6.64 -13.07 5.17
C VAL A 52 7.56 -13.50 4.04
N VAL A 53 8.41 -12.58 3.56
CA VAL A 53 9.41 -12.85 2.53
C VAL A 53 10.79 -12.75 3.18
N CYS A 54 11.46 -13.89 3.36
CA CYS A 54 12.84 -13.93 3.86
C CYS A 54 13.82 -13.63 2.72
N LEU A 55 14.48 -12.47 2.77
CA LEU A 55 15.43 -12.03 1.77
C LEU A 55 16.87 -12.30 2.22
N PHE A 56 17.66 -12.96 1.37
CA PHE A 56 19.11 -13.06 1.51
C PHE A 56 19.73 -12.31 0.33
N ALA A 57 20.32 -11.15 0.59
CA ALA A 57 20.92 -10.29 -0.42
C ALA A 57 22.00 -9.40 0.20
N ASP A 58 23.02 -9.09 -0.60
CA ASP A 58 24.10 -8.17 -0.28
C ASP A 58 24.05 -6.94 -1.22
N PRO A 59 24.75 -5.83 -0.91
CA PRO A 59 24.75 -4.63 -1.74
C PRO A 59 25.15 -4.85 -3.21
N ASP A 60 26.01 -5.82 -3.48
CA ASP A 60 26.49 -6.17 -4.82
C ASP A 60 25.63 -7.26 -5.51
N SER A 61 24.59 -7.75 -4.82
CA SER A 61 23.70 -8.77 -5.39
C SER A 61 22.83 -8.20 -6.51
N PRO A 62 22.52 -9.00 -7.56
CA PRO A 62 21.62 -8.56 -8.61
C PRO A 62 20.20 -8.30 -8.07
N LEU A 63 19.45 -7.43 -8.76
CA LEU A 63 18.08 -7.11 -8.38
C LEU A 63 17.16 -8.32 -8.52
N ILE A 64 16.55 -8.75 -7.41
CA ILE A 64 15.59 -9.87 -7.37
C ILE A 64 14.24 -9.51 -8.04
N GLY A 65 13.83 -8.24 -7.95
CA GLY A 65 12.58 -7.77 -8.55
C GLY A 65 11.31 -8.11 -7.75
N LEU A 66 11.28 -7.77 -6.45
CA LEU A 66 10.13 -8.03 -5.55
C LEU A 66 8.80 -7.46 -6.05
N ARG A 67 8.82 -6.47 -6.96
CA ARG A 67 7.63 -5.96 -7.64
C ARG A 67 6.81 -7.08 -8.29
N ASN A 68 7.45 -8.07 -8.89
CA ASN A 68 6.77 -9.18 -9.57
C ASN A 68 6.07 -10.14 -8.60
N LEU A 69 6.49 -10.17 -7.34
CA LEU A 69 5.81 -10.89 -6.26
C LEU A 69 4.65 -10.08 -5.69
N VAL A 70 4.86 -8.78 -5.45
CA VAL A 70 3.87 -7.93 -4.76
C VAL A 70 2.70 -7.55 -5.67
N MET A 71 2.95 -7.30 -6.96
CA MET A 71 1.90 -6.93 -7.92
C MET A 71 0.71 -7.90 -7.95
N PRO A 72 0.86 -9.22 -8.15
CA PRO A 72 -0.29 -10.13 -8.18
C PRO A 72 -0.98 -10.33 -6.81
N LEU A 73 -0.36 -9.90 -5.71
CA LEU A 73 -0.95 -9.95 -4.37
C LEU A 73 -1.76 -8.68 -4.04
N ARG A 74 -1.76 -7.68 -4.93
CA ARG A 74 -2.42 -6.39 -4.78
C ARG A 74 -3.19 -6.07 -6.06
#